data_AF-A0A963E2V6-F1
#
_entry.id   AF-A0A963E2V6-F1
#
_cell.length_a   1.000
_cell.length_b   1.000
_cell.length_c   1.000
_cell.angle_alpha   90.00
_cell.angle_beta   90.00
_cell.angle_gamma   90.00
#
_symmetry.space_group_name_H-M   'P 1'
#
loop_
_entity.id
_entity.type
_entity.pdbx_description
1 polymer ?
#
loop_
_entity_poly.entity_id
_entity_poly.type
_entity_poly.pdbx_seq_one_letter_code
_entity_poly.pdbx_strand_id
1 'polypeptide(L)'
;MVDRLVIEFDKALRTLFVPAPTTREVPGSERPEATLSDAERAHSQALMRINHVGEICAQALYQGQALGCDDPEIKQALQQAAYEETEHLAWTERRLAELHGRTSLLNPLWYLGALTIGFAAGKVGDAWSLGFLAETERQVEAHLDAHL
;
A
#
# COMPACT_ATOMS: atom_id res chain seq x y z
N MET A 1 24.07 5.97 -10.77
CA MET A 1 23.77 4.94 -9.74
C MET A 1 23.37 5.59 -8.42
N VAL A 2 24.14 6.56 -7.89
CA VAL A 2 23.79 7.29 -6.65
C VAL A 2 22.45 8.02 -6.77
N ASP A 3 22.21 8.75 -7.87
CA ASP A 3 20.96 9.49 -8.07
C ASP A 3 19.70 8.60 -7.98
N ARG A 4 19.78 7.38 -8.53
CA ARG A 4 18.67 6.42 -8.48
C ARG A 4 18.43 5.94 -7.05
N LEU A 5 19.48 5.69 -6.27
CA LEU A 5 19.34 5.31 -4.86
C LEU A 5 18.72 6.44 -4.03
N VAL A 6 19.09 7.69 -4.31
CA VAL A 6 18.49 8.86 -3.65
C VAL A 6 16.99 8.96 -3.96
N ILE A 7 16.60 8.74 -5.22
CA ILE A 7 15.19 8.76 -5.63
C ILE A 7 14.39 7.65 -4.92
N GLU A 8 14.90 6.42 -4.90
CA GLU A 8 14.20 5.30 -4.24
C GLU A 8 14.11 5.49 -2.72
N PHE A 9 15.13 6.08 -2.12
CA PHE A 9 15.11 6.44 -0.70
C PHE A 9 14.10 7.56 -0.39
N ASP A 10 14.02 8.61 -1.23
CA ASP A 10 13.01 9.67 -1.10
C ASP A 10 11.59 9.11 -1.21
N LYS A 11 11.33 8.19 -2.15
CA LYS A 11 10.04 7.48 -2.25
C LYS A 11 9.69 6.73 -0.96
N ALA A 12 10.66 6.01 -0.38
CA ALA A 12 10.43 5.30 0.88
C ALA A 12 10.09 6.27 2.02
N LEU A 13 10.81 7.38 2.14
CA LEU A 13 10.54 8.40 3.16
C LEU A 13 9.15 9.03 2.98
N ARG A 14 8.75 9.35 1.75
CA ARG A 14 7.42 9.90 1.45
C ARG A 14 6.32 8.93 1.86
N THR A 15 6.45 7.66 1.48
CA THR A 15 5.48 6.61 1.80
C THR A 15 5.31 6.41 3.31
N LEU A 16 6.40 6.51 4.06
CA LEU A 16 6.41 6.18 5.48
C LEU A 16 6.08 7.34 6.42
N PHE A 17 6.41 8.58 6.02
CA PHE A 17 6.46 9.70 6.95
C PHE A 17 5.78 10.97 6.45
N VAL A 18 5.29 10.99 5.21
CA VAL A 18 4.58 12.14 4.65
C VAL A 18 3.13 11.71 4.39
N PRO A 19 2.13 12.53 4.79
CA PRO A 19 0.74 12.23 4.46
C PRO A 19 0.57 11.99 2.96
N ALA A 20 -0.12 10.92 2.60
CA ALA A 20 -0.24 10.54 1.20
C ALA A 20 -1.12 11.57 0.45
N PRO A 21 -0.66 12.12 -0.69
CA PRO A 21 -1.47 13.01 -1.49
C PRO A 21 -2.58 12.22 -2.20
N THR A 22 -3.73 12.87 -2.39
CA THR A 22 -4.81 12.35 -3.23
C THR A 22 -5.29 13.44 -4.17
N THR A 23 -5.53 13.07 -5.42
CA THR A 23 -6.14 13.94 -6.44
C THR A 23 -7.56 13.48 -6.80
N ARG A 24 -7.93 12.29 -6.33
CA ARG A 24 -9.23 11.67 -6.54
C ARG A 24 -10.19 11.99 -5.41
N GLU A 25 -11.48 11.91 -5.70
CA GLU A 25 -12.50 12.01 -4.66
C GLU A 25 -12.43 10.81 -3.71
N VAL A 26 -12.63 11.05 -2.42
CA VAL A 26 -12.67 10.00 -1.40
C VAL A 26 -13.94 9.18 -1.58
N PRO A 27 -13.84 7.84 -1.73
CA PRO A 27 -15.01 6.98 -1.86
C PRO A 27 -16.01 7.16 -0.72
N GLY A 28 -17.29 7.37 -1.06
CA GLY A 28 -18.35 7.51 -0.07
C GLY A 28 -18.44 8.87 0.62
N SER A 29 -17.72 9.88 0.14
CA SER A 29 -17.79 11.30 0.58
C SER A 29 -19.21 11.86 0.67
N GLU A 30 -20.10 11.45 -0.22
CA GLU A 30 -21.49 11.92 -0.29
C GLU A 30 -22.42 11.25 0.73
N ARG A 31 -21.95 10.19 1.43
CA ARG A 31 -22.76 9.47 2.40
C ARG A 31 -22.67 10.12 3.78
N PRO A 32 -23.77 10.15 4.55
CA PRO A 32 -23.72 10.64 5.93
C PRO A 32 -22.84 9.74 6.79
N GLU A 33 -22.09 10.35 7.72
CA GLU A 33 -21.25 9.63 8.68
C GLU A 33 -22.12 8.73 9.58
N ALA A 34 -21.71 7.47 9.76
CA ALA A 34 -22.42 6.54 10.61
C ALA A 34 -22.20 6.88 12.09
N THR A 35 -23.25 6.75 12.91
CA THR A 35 -23.09 6.80 14.36
C THR A 35 -22.60 5.44 14.84
N LEU A 36 -21.36 5.40 15.33
CA LEU A 36 -20.73 4.18 15.85
C LEU A 36 -20.64 4.26 17.37
N SER A 37 -20.93 3.15 18.04
CA SER A 37 -20.54 2.94 19.44
C SER A 37 -19.02 2.90 19.58
N ASP A 38 -18.50 3.05 20.79
CA ASP A 38 -17.06 3.00 21.05
C ASP A 38 -16.44 1.66 20.63
N ALA A 39 -17.17 0.55 20.82
CA ALA A 39 -16.73 -0.78 20.43
C ALA A 39 -16.65 -0.95 18.92
N GLU A 40 -17.67 -0.49 18.19
CA GLU A 40 -17.69 -0.52 16.72
C GLU A 40 -16.58 0.37 16.15
N ARG A 41 -16.42 1.58 16.69
CA ARG A 41 -15.34 2.50 16.28
C ARG A 41 -13.97 1.86 16.50
N ALA A 42 -13.71 1.29 17.67
CA ALA A 42 -12.44 0.62 17.96
C ALA A 42 -12.17 -0.56 17.01
N HIS A 43 -13.22 -1.33 16.66
CA HIS A 43 -13.11 -2.42 15.70
C HIS A 43 -12.81 -1.91 14.28
N SER A 44 -13.57 -0.92 13.79
CA SER A 44 -13.32 -0.29 12.48
C SER A 44 -11.94 0.35 12.40
N GLN A 45 -11.44 0.98 13.46
CA GLN A 45 -10.07 1.49 13.52
C GLN A 45 -9.03 0.38 13.36
N ALA A 46 -9.26 -0.79 13.97
CA ALA A 46 -8.33 -1.90 13.88
C ALA A 46 -8.25 -2.45 12.45
N LEU A 47 -9.39 -2.65 11.80
CA LEU A 47 -9.46 -3.08 10.40
C LEU A 47 -8.86 -2.04 9.45
N MET A 48 -9.20 -0.75 9.60
CA MET A 48 -8.65 0.29 8.72
C MET A 48 -7.13 0.44 8.86
N ARG A 49 -6.57 0.16 10.04
CA ARG A 49 -5.11 0.14 10.22
C ARG A 49 -4.46 -1.04 9.50
N ILE A 50 -5.14 -2.18 9.39
CA ILE A 50 -4.67 -3.31 8.59
C ILE A 50 -4.68 -2.92 7.12
N ASN A 51 -5.78 -2.32 6.62
CA ASN A 51 -5.88 -1.84 5.25
C ASN A 51 -4.76 -0.86 4.92
N HIS A 52 -4.55 0.17 5.75
CA HIS A 52 -3.46 1.13 5.59
C HIS A 52 -2.06 0.48 5.54
N VAL A 53 -1.81 -0.53 6.37
CA VAL A 53 -0.53 -1.28 6.31
C VAL A 53 -0.45 -2.08 5.00
N GLY A 54 -1.57 -2.63 4.54
CA GLY A 54 -1.72 -3.28 3.24
C GLY A 54 -1.28 -2.37 2.09
N GLU A 55 -1.78 -1.14 2.03
CA GLU A 55 -1.42 -0.17 0.99
C GLU A 55 0.09 0.14 0.98
N ILE A 56 0.70 0.32 2.17
CA ILE A 56 2.15 0.50 2.31
C ILE A 56 2.92 -0.71 1.77
N CYS A 57 2.47 -1.91 2.11
CA CYS A 57 3.10 -3.15 1.67
C CYS A 57 2.97 -3.33 0.15
N ALA A 58 1.80 -3.07 -0.43
CA ALA A 58 1.57 -3.17 -1.87
C ALA A 58 2.48 -2.21 -2.64
N GLN A 59 2.52 -0.94 -2.24
CA GLN A 59 3.40 0.06 -2.83
C GLN A 59 4.88 -0.35 -2.75
N ALA A 60 5.33 -0.81 -1.58
CA ALA A 60 6.70 -1.29 -1.39
C ALA A 60 7.02 -2.52 -2.23
N LEU A 61 6.09 -3.47 -2.32
CA LEU A 61 6.23 -4.69 -3.10
C LEU A 61 6.42 -4.36 -4.58
N TYR A 62 5.55 -3.54 -5.16
CA TYR A 62 5.63 -3.15 -6.57
C TYR A 62 6.90 -2.36 -6.87
N GLN A 63 7.30 -1.45 -5.98
CA GLN A 63 8.58 -0.75 -6.08
C GLN A 63 9.75 -1.74 -6.06
N GLY A 64 9.71 -2.74 -5.18
CA GLY A 64 10.71 -3.80 -5.09
C GLY A 64 10.81 -4.59 -6.40
N GLN A 65 9.66 -5.08 -6.90
CA GLN A 65 9.59 -5.83 -8.16
C GLN A 65 10.13 -5.02 -9.33
N ALA A 66 9.80 -3.72 -9.43
CA ALA A 66 10.31 -2.83 -10.47
C ALA A 66 11.83 -2.63 -10.38
N LEU A 67 12.41 -2.68 -9.18
CA LEU A 67 13.87 -2.63 -8.99
C LEU A 67 14.56 -3.96 -9.35
N GLY A 68 13.87 -5.09 -9.16
CA GLY A 68 14.40 -6.43 -9.41
C GLY A 68 14.29 -6.90 -10.87
N CYS A 69 13.21 -6.50 -11.55
CA CYS A 69 12.88 -6.83 -12.94
C CYS A 69 13.88 -6.21 -13.92
N ASP A 70 14.00 -6.78 -15.13
CA ASP A 70 14.80 -6.21 -16.23
C ASP A 70 13.94 -5.62 -17.36
N ASP A 71 12.76 -6.20 -17.61
CA ASP A 71 11.81 -5.77 -18.65
C ASP A 71 11.29 -4.33 -18.41
N PRO A 72 11.42 -3.43 -19.40
CA PRO A 72 11.03 -2.03 -19.25
C PRO A 72 9.51 -1.81 -19.21
N GLU A 73 8.71 -2.63 -19.90
CA GLU A 73 7.25 -2.51 -19.91
C GLU A 73 6.68 -2.93 -18.55
N ILE A 74 7.16 -4.06 -18.01
CA ILE A 74 6.75 -4.55 -16.69
C ILE A 74 7.17 -3.58 -15.59
N LYS A 75 8.38 -3.01 -15.67
CA LYS A 75 8.83 -1.96 -14.75
C LYS A 75 7.88 -0.76 -14.73
N GLN A 76 7.48 -0.28 -15.90
CA GLN A 76 6.60 0.87 -16.00
C GLN A 76 5.24 0.56 -15.40
N ALA A 77 4.68 -0.63 -15.68
CA ALA A 77 3.42 -1.07 -15.09
C ALA A 77 3.49 -1.16 -13.56
N LEU A 78 4.55 -1.75 -13.00
CA LEU A 78 4.74 -1.84 -11.54
C LEU A 78 4.93 -0.47 -10.89
N GLN A 79 5.64 0.46 -11.55
CA GLN A 79 5.78 1.82 -11.05
C GLN A 79 4.44 2.57 -11.05
N GLN A 80 3.61 2.36 -12.07
CA GLN A 80 2.27 2.92 -12.14
C GLN A 80 1.36 2.32 -11.05
N ALA A 81 1.39 1.01 -10.84
CA ALA A 81 0.65 0.36 -9.75
C ALA A 81 1.06 0.91 -8.39
N ALA A 82 2.38 1.04 -8.12
CA ALA A 82 2.88 1.65 -6.88
C ALA A 82 2.37 3.09 -6.68
N TYR A 83 2.23 3.87 -7.76
CA TYR A 83 1.68 5.21 -7.70
C TYR A 83 0.17 5.21 -7.40
N GLU A 84 -0.59 4.28 -7.98
CA GLU A 84 -2.03 4.16 -7.73
C GLU A 84 -2.33 3.83 -6.27
N GLU A 85 -1.50 3.01 -5.62
CA GLU A 85 -1.65 2.71 -4.18
C GLU A 85 -1.47 3.95 -3.28
N THR A 86 -0.86 5.04 -3.78
CA THR A 86 -0.77 6.29 -3.01
C THR A 86 -2.16 6.90 -2.78
N GLU A 87 -3.08 6.76 -3.74
CA GLU A 87 -4.46 7.25 -3.58
C GLU A 87 -5.21 6.42 -2.53
N HIS A 88 -5.03 5.09 -2.52
CA HIS A 88 -5.62 4.21 -1.52
C HIS A 88 -5.03 4.47 -0.12
N LEU A 89 -3.72 4.66 -0.03
CA LEU A 89 -3.04 5.03 1.20
C LEU A 89 -3.59 6.33 1.77
N ALA A 90 -3.82 7.34 0.93
CA ALA A 90 -4.42 8.61 1.36
C ALA A 90 -5.84 8.43 1.91
N TRP A 91 -6.66 7.59 1.27
CA TRP A 91 -8.02 7.33 1.74
C TRP A 91 -8.05 6.56 3.06
N THR A 92 -7.23 5.53 3.21
CA THR A 92 -7.14 4.75 4.44
C THR A 92 -6.55 5.57 5.60
N GLU A 93 -5.56 6.42 5.33
CA GLU A 93 -4.97 7.35 6.31
C GLU A 93 -6.01 8.37 6.78
N ARG A 94 -6.74 8.99 5.85
CA ARG A 94 -7.83 9.91 6.18
C ARG A 94 -8.90 9.21 7.01
N ARG A 95 -9.32 8.01 6.63
CA ARG A 95 -10.38 7.30 7.36
C ARG A 95 -9.93 6.90 8.77
N LEU A 96 -8.66 6.54 8.96
CA LEU A 96 -8.10 6.33 10.30
C LEU A 96 -8.19 7.59 11.15
N ALA A 97 -7.88 8.76 10.60
CA ALA A 97 -7.97 10.03 11.31
C ALA A 97 -9.42 10.36 11.70
N GLU A 98 -10.37 10.19 10.79
CA GLU A 98 -11.82 10.39 11.05
C GLU A 98 -12.36 9.45 12.13
N LEU A 99 -11.80 8.24 12.21
CA LEU A 99 -12.14 7.30 13.28
C LEU A 99 -11.48 7.65 14.61
N HIS A 100 -10.58 8.63 14.69
CA HIS A 100 -9.69 8.94 15.83
C HIS A 100 -8.67 7.83 16.13
N GLY A 101 -8.23 7.11 15.08
CA GLY A 101 -7.20 6.10 15.14
C GLY A 101 -5.79 6.64 14.87
N ARG A 102 -4.85 5.71 14.72
CA ARG A 102 -3.47 6.00 14.32
C ARG A 102 -2.97 4.96 13.33
N THR A 103 -1.97 5.33 12.54
CA THR A 103 -1.23 4.42 11.67
C THR A 103 -0.35 3.46 12.49
N SER A 104 0.16 2.40 11.86
CA SER A 104 1.00 1.41 12.53
C SER A 104 2.42 1.95 12.76
N LEU A 105 2.93 1.76 13.99
CA LEU A 105 4.34 2.10 14.32
C LEU A 105 5.35 1.20 13.61
N LEU A 106 4.91 0.04 13.12
CA LEU A 106 5.76 -0.93 12.45
C LEU A 106 5.78 -0.72 10.92
N ASN A 107 5.19 0.37 10.40
CA ASN A 107 5.21 0.69 8.98
C ASN A 107 6.61 0.57 8.34
N PRO A 108 7.71 1.08 8.96
CA PRO A 108 9.05 0.93 8.38
C PRO A 108 9.49 -0.53 8.23
N LEU A 109 9.13 -1.40 9.19
CA LEU A 109 9.45 -2.83 9.15
C LEU A 109 8.67 -3.52 8.03
N TRP A 110 7.37 -3.23 7.94
CA TRP A 110 6.49 -3.82 6.92
C TRP A 110 6.89 -3.39 5.51
N TYR A 111 7.15 -2.09 5.31
CA TYR A 111 7.63 -1.55 4.04
C TYR A 111 8.93 -2.22 3.60
N LEU A 112 9.93 -2.30 4.49
CA LEU A 112 11.22 -2.92 4.16
C LEU A 112 11.07 -4.41 3.82
N GLY A 113 10.22 -5.13 4.56
CA GLY A 113 9.92 -6.54 4.31
C GLY A 113 9.30 -6.75 2.92
N ALA A 114 8.24 -5.99 2.62
CA ALA A 114 7.55 -6.06 1.34
C ALA A 114 8.46 -5.65 0.16
N LEU A 115 9.24 -4.57 0.31
CA LEU A 115 10.23 -4.14 -0.68
C LEU A 115 11.25 -5.25 -0.99
N THR A 116 11.76 -5.91 0.06
CA THR A 116 12.74 -6.99 -0.07
C THR A 116 12.15 -8.21 -0.78
N ILE A 117 10.93 -8.60 -0.42
CA ILE A 117 10.21 -9.71 -1.08
C ILE A 117 9.96 -9.36 -2.55
N GLY A 118 9.48 -8.15 -2.83
CA GLY A 118 9.22 -7.70 -4.19
C GLY A 118 10.48 -7.69 -5.05
N PHE A 119 11.59 -7.18 -4.52
CA PHE A 119 12.87 -7.20 -5.20
C PHE A 119 13.34 -8.62 -5.52
N ALA A 120 13.22 -9.54 -4.57
CA ALA A 120 13.55 -10.95 -4.78
C ALA A 120 12.65 -11.57 -5.87
N ALA A 121 11.34 -11.33 -5.82
CA ALA A 121 10.39 -11.83 -6.83
C ALA A 121 10.71 -11.31 -8.23
N GLY A 122 10.99 -10.01 -8.36
CA GLY A 122 11.40 -9.40 -9.63
C GLY A 122 12.72 -9.96 -10.18
N LYS A 123 13.64 -10.38 -9.30
CA LYS A 123 14.92 -11.00 -9.69
C LYS A 123 14.81 -12.46 -10.14
N VAL A 124 13.82 -13.19 -9.65
CA VAL A 124 13.60 -14.61 -10.02
C VAL A 124 13.04 -14.74 -11.44
N GLY A 125 12.35 -13.71 -11.93
CA GLY A 125 11.92 -13.58 -13.32
C GLY A 125 10.48 -13.11 -13.45
N ASP A 126 10.15 -12.57 -14.62
CA ASP A 126 8.90 -11.83 -14.84
C ASP A 126 7.63 -12.66 -14.60
N ALA A 127 7.61 -13.92 -15.06
CA ALA A 127 6.46 -14.82 -14.84
C ALA A 127 6.24 -15.12 -13.35
N TRP A 128 7.31 -15.27 -12.57
CA TRP A 128 7.22 -15.47 -11.12
C TRP A 128 6.76 -14.20 -10.41
N SER A 129 7.28 -13.05 -10.84
CA SER A 129 6.88 -11.74 -10.33
C SER A 129 5.39 -11.47 -10.55
N LEU A 130 4.89 -11.71 -11.76
CA LEU A 130 3.47 -11.52 -12.09
C LEU A 130 2.57 -12.55 -11.42
N GLY A 131 3.01 -13.81 -11.31
CA GLY A 131 2.27 -14.84 -10.56
C GLY A 131 2.17 -14.53 -9.08
N PHE A 132 3.25 -14.01 -8.47
CA PHE A 132 3.25 -13.57 -7.07
C PHE A 132 2.31 -12.38 -6.86
N LEU A 133 2.30 -11.43 -7.79
CA LEU A 133 1.39 -10.28 -7.77
C LEU A 133 -0.07 -10.74 -7.80
N ALA A 134 -0.45 -11.57 -8.78
CA ALA A 134 -1.81 -12.07 -8.92
C ALA A 134 -2.30 -12.84 -7.69
N GLU A 135 -1.44 -13.66 -7.07
CA GLU A 135 -1.81 -14.37 -5.84
C GLU A 135 -1.94 -13.43 -4.64
N THR A 136 -1.13 -12.37 -4.57
CA THR A 136 -1.22 -11.36 -3.51
C THR A 136 -2.54 -10.60 -3.60
N GLU A 137 -2.92 -10.14 -4.80
CA GLU A 137 -4.22 -9.49 -5.04
C GLU A 137 -5.39 -10.41 -4.65
N ARG A 138 -5.35 -11.67 -5.07
CA ARG A 138 -6.40 -12.65 -4.74
C ARG A 138 -6.57 -12.84 -3.23
N GLN A 139 -5.47 -12.81 -2.46
CA GLN A 139 -5.55 -12.91 -1.00
C GLN A 139 -6.06 -11.62 -0.33
N VAL A 140 -5.72 -10.46 -0.88
CA VAL A 140 -6.26 -9.16 -0.43
C VAL A 140 -7.76 -9.11 -0.65
N GLU A 141 -8.25 -9.46 -1.84
CA GLU A 141 -9.68 -9.50 -2.15
C GLU A 141 -10.43 -10.44 -1.20
N ALA A 142 -9.92 -11.65 -1.00
CA ALA A 142 -10.52 -12.61 -0.07
C ALA A 142 -10.54 -12.10 1.39
N HIS A 143 -9.54 -11.32 1.82
CA HIS A 143 -9.51 -10.70 3.13
C HIS A 143 -10.57 -9.60 3.26
N LEU A 144 -10.75 -8.78 2.23
CA LEU A 144 -11.77 -7.73 2.20
C LEU A 144 -13.18 -8.33 2.22
N ASP A 145 -13.43 -9.35 1.41
CA ASP A 145 -14.73 -10.06 1.36
C ASP A 145 -15.12 -10.70 2.71
N ALA A 146 -14.14 -11.12 3.51
CA ALA A 146 -14.39 -11.68 4.83
C ALA A 146 -14.74 -10.62 5.90
N HIS A 147 -14.53 -9.34 5.61
CA HIS A 147 -14.64 -8.24 6.58
C HIS A 147 -15.56 -7.08 6.15
N LEU A 148 -16.03 -7.08 4.90
CA LEU A 148 -17.11 -6.23 4.39
C LEU A 148 -18.48 -6.90 4.60
#